data_AF-A0A7X5VJ48-F1
#
_entry.id   AF-A0A7X5VJ48-F1
#
_cell.length_a   1.000
_cell.length_b   1.000
_cell.length_c   1.000
_cell.angle_alpha   90.00
_cell.angle_beta   90.00
_cell.angle_gamma   90.00
#
_symmetry.space_group_name_H-M   'P 1'
#
loop_
_entity.id
_entity.type
_entity.pdbx_description
1 polymer ?
#
loop_
_entity_poly.entity_id
_entity_poly.type
_entity_poly.pdbx_seq_one_letter_code
_entity_poly.pdbx_strand_id
1 'polypeptide(L)'
;MDYGEFDAARRRIVRAWGTEITDPEVLAEAVERLREQAETVEGEADRAKAIRYLKTMDDLVVEARTPESAPIRQASDVMMRASSPEGTPAERRARARAGMEEIARIAYAAPTTGERDAALEMNETLASIIEMIDAESEEP
;
A
#
# COMPACT_ATOMS: atom_id res chain seq x y z
N MET A 1 -11.53 27.48 16.42
CA MET A 1 -11.34 27.15 15.00
C MET A 1 -12.53 26.32 14.57
N ASP A 2 -13.00 26.47 13.33
CA ASP A 2 -14.09 25.62 12.86
C ASP A 2 -13.57 24.28 12.31
N TYR A 3 -14.47 23.31 12.13
CA TYR A 3 -14.11 22.00 11.60
C TYR A 3 -13.56 22.06 10.17
N GLY A 4 -14.00 23.02 9.36
CA GLY A 4 -13.54 23.19 7.99
C GLY A 4 -12.06 23.58 7.92
N GLU A 5 -11.62 24.47 8.81
CA GLU A 5 -10.21 24.84 8.97
C GLU A 5 -9.35 23.63 9.36
N PHE A 6 -9.84 22.79 10.28
CA PHE A 6 -9.16 21.55 10.67
C PHE A 6 -9.05 20.57 9.49
N ASP A 7 -10.15 20.31 8.76
CA ASP A 7 -10.11 19.39 7.61
C ASP A 7 -9.21 19.92 6.49
N ALA A 8 -9.14 21.23 6.29
CA ALA A 8 -8.22 21.85 5.34
C ALA A 8 -6.75 21.61 5.75
N ALA A 9 -6.40 21.78 7.02
CA ALA A 9 -5.07 21.48 7.55
C ALA A 9 -4.71 20.00 7.37
N ARG A 10 -5.62 19.09 7.74
CA ARG A 10 -5.47 17.64 7.55
C ARG A 10 -5.21 17.28 6.08
N ARG A 11 -6.04 17.80 5.16
CA ARG A 11 -5.89 17.53 3.72
C ARG A 11 -4.57 18.06 3.17
N ARG A 12 -4.06 19.17 3.69
CA ARG A 12 -2.77 19.71 3.30
C ARG A 12 -1.64 18.75 3.67
N ILE A 13 -1.66 18.19 4.88
CA ILE A 13 -0.67 17.19 5.32
C ILE A 13 -0.71 15.96 4.40
N VAL A 14 -1.91 15.42 4.12
CA VAL A 14 -2.08 14.26 3.24
C VAL A 14 -1.57 14.52 1.82
N ARG A 15 -1.82 15.71 1.25
CA ARG A 15 -1.33 16.05 -0.10
C ARG A 15 0.18 16.26 -0.15
N ALA A 16 0.75 16.77 0.93
CA ALA A 16 2.19 17.03 1.04
C ALA A 16 2.99 15.73 1.24
N TRP A 17 2.39 14.69 1.84
CA TRP A 17 3.06 13.41 2.04
C TRP A 17 3.48 12.76 0.71
N GLY A 18 4.73 12.31 0.64
CA GLY A 18 5.34 11.72 -0.56
C GLY A 18 5.79 12.73 -1.63
N THR A 19 5.54 14.03 -1.45
CA THR A 19 5.94 15.07 -2.39
C THR A 19 6.77 16.17 -1.71
N GLU A 20 6.18 16.87 -0.75
CA GLU A 20 6.83 17.93 0.04
C GLU A 20 7.34 17.40 1.39
N ILE A 21 6.60 16.47 2.00
CA ILE A 21 6.98 15.77 3.23
C ILE A 21 7.36 14.35 2.84
N THR A 22 8.64 14.01 2.97
CA THR A 22 9.17 12.67 2.68
C THR A 22 9.78 11.99 3.90
N ASP A 23 10.05 12.76 4.96
CA ASP A 23 10.57 12.25 6.23
C ASP A 23 9.39 11.88 7.16
N PRO A 24 9.30 10.60 7.60
CA PRO A 24 8.27 10.16 8.54
C PRO A 24 8.23 10.94 9.86
N GLU A 25 9.36 11.46 10.33
CA GLU A 25 9.40 12.25 11.57
C GLU A 25 8.80 13.65 11.35
N VAL A 26 9.02 14.26 10.19
CA VAL A 26 8.37 15.53 9.83
C VAL A 26 6.86 15.35 9.66
N LEU A 27 6.43 14.20 9.13
CA LEU A 27 5.01 13.84 9.09
C LEU A 27 4.44 13.69 10.50
N ALA A 28 5.13 12.98 11.39
CA ALA A 28 4.69 12.80 12.78
C ALA A 28 4.53 14.15 13.49
N GLU A 29 5.50 15.06 13.37
CA GLU A 29 5.41 16.42 13.93
C GLU A 29 4.25 17.23 13.34
N ALA A 30 3.92 17.03 12.06
CA ALA A 30 2.76 17.67 11.45
C ALA A 30 1.44 17.13 12.01
N VAL A 31 1.36 15.83 12.29
CA VAL A 31 0.19 15.19 12.91
C VAL A 31 0.03 15.61 14.37
N GLU A 32 1.12 15.75 15.13
CA GLU A 32 1.06 16.30 16.50
C GLU A 32 0.49 17.72 16.52
N ARG A 33 0.94 18.60 15.61
CA ARG A 33 0.37 19.96 15.48
C ARG A 33 -1.10 19.92 15.09
N LEU A 34 -1.50 18.98 14.24
CA LEU A 34 -2.91 18.78 13.88
C LEU A 34 -3.75 18.32 15.09
N ARG A 35 -3.15 17.53 16.00
CA ARG A 35 -3.80 17.10 17.24
C ARG A 35 -4.07 18.27 18.18
N GLU A 36 -3.09 19.15 18.37
CA GLU A 36 -3.28 20.39 19.15
C GLU A 36 -4.40 21.26 18.54
N GLN A 37 -4.46 21.37 17.21
CA GLN A 37 -5.53 22.09 16.52
C GLN A 37 -6.92 21.46 16.76
N ALA A 38 -7.01 20.13 16.75
CA ALA A 38 -8.27 19.42 16.97
C ALA A 38 -8.92 19.76 18.32
N GLU A 39 -8.12 20.01 19.37
CA GLU A 39 -8.62 20.41 20.69
C GLU A 39 -9.31 21.78 20.68
N THR A 40 -8.90 22.65 19.76
CA THR A 40 -9.45 24.01 19.59
C THR A 40 -10.67 24.07 18.66
N VAL A 41 -11.09 22.92 18.11
CA VAL A 41 -12.30 22.82 17.28
C VAL A 41 -13.54 23.13 18.11
N GLU A 42 -14.35 24.02 17.57
CA GLU A 42 -15.61 24.47 18.15
C GLU A 42 -16.71 23.41 17.95
N GLY A 43 -17.55 23.22 18.98
CA GLY A 43 -18.61 22.22 18.96
C GLY A 43 -18.13 20.82 19.34
N GLU A 44 -18.85 20.19 20.27
CA GLU A 44 -18.49 18.86 20.78
C GLU A 44 -18.55 17.78 19.69
N ALA A 45 -19.57 17.83 18.83
CA ALA A 45 -19.73 16.88 17.72
C ALA A 45 -18.61 16.99 16.69
N ASP A 46 -18.19 18.21 16.37
CA ASP A 46 -17.13 18.50 15.40
C ASP A 46 -15.75 18.17 15.98
N ARG A 47 -15.52 18.44 17.26
CA ARG A 47 -14.31 17.99 17.97
C ARG A 47 -14.21 16.47 18.00
N ALA A 48 -15.29 15.77 18.33
CA ALA A 48 -15.32 14.30 18.29
C ALA A 48 -15.06 13.76 16.88
N LYS A 49 -15.52 14.46 15.85
CA LYS A 49 -15.23 14.13 14.45
C LYS A 49 -13.77 14.35 14.10
N ALA A 50 -13.17 15.48 14.51
CA ALA A 50 -11.75 15.77 14.31
C ALA A 50 -10.86 14.69 14.95
N ILE A 51 -11.17 14.28 16.18
CA ILE A 51 -10.45 13.20 16.89
C ILE A 51 -10.50 11.87 16.12
N ARG A 52 -11.65 11.51 15.51
CA ARG A 52 -11.73 10.29 14.69
C ARG A 52 -10.80 10.35 13.47
N TYR A 53 -10.64 11.51 12.85
CA TYR A 53 -9.72 11.66 11.72
C TYR A 53 -8.26 11.65 12.13
N LEU A 54 -7.92 12.05 13.36
CA LEU A 54 -6.55 11.91 13.88
C LEU A 54 -6.11 10.44 13.90
N LYS A 55 -7.02 9.50 14.18
CA LYS A 55 -6.69 8.07 14.12
C LYS A 55 -6.14 7.66 12.74
N THR A 56 -6.78 8.11 11.66
CA THR A 56 -6.30 7.85 10.30
C THR A 56 -4.93 8.49 10.02
N MET A 57 -4.65 9.64 10.65
CA MET A 57 -3.34 10.28 10.54
C MET A 57 -2.27 9.54 11.35
N ASP A 58 -2.63 8.98 12.51
CA ASP A 58 -1.74 8.12 13.31
C ASP A 58 -1.38 6.85 12.54
N ASP A 59 -2.37 6.22 11.89
CA ASP A 59 -2.15 5.06 11.01
C ASP A 59 -1.17 5.42 9.88
N LEU A 60 -1.33 6.59 9.24
CA LEU A 60 -0.42 7.09 8.20
C LEU A 60 1.01 7.30 8.72
N VAL A 61 1.18 7.79 9.95
CA VAL A 61 2.51 7.95 10.58
C VAL A 61 3.15 6.59 10.85
N VAL A 62 2.37 5.62 11.31
CA VAL A 62 2.84 4.24 11.53
C VAL A 62 3.28 3.62 10.20
N GLU A 63 2.47 3.77 9.14
CA GLU A 63 2.82 3.33 7.79
C GLU A 63 4.09 4.01 7.28
N ALA A 64 4.21 5.34 7.42
CA ALA A 64 5.38 6.09 6.99
C ALA A 64 6.67 5.66 7.70
N ARG A 65 6.59 5.38 9.01
CA ARG A 65 7.71 4.89 9.82
C ARG A 65 8.03 3.42 9.60
N THR A 66 7.11 2.68 9.01
CA THR A 66 7.33 1.29 8.63
C THR A 66 7.95 1.31 7.23
N PRO A 67 9.28 1.16 7.09
CA PRO A 67 9.88 1.11 5.78
C PRO A 67 9.18 0.03 4.96
N GLU A 68 8.75 0.40 3.75
CA GLU A 68 8.09 -0.54 2.84
C GLU A 68 8.96 -1.80 2.72
N SER A 69 8.37 -2.92 3.13
CA SER A 69 9.05 -4.19 3.33
C SER A 69 9.81 -4.57 2.06
N ALA A 70 11.14 -4.70 2.16
CA ALA A 70 11.97 -5.02 1.01
C ALA A 70 11.54 -6.33 0.32
N PRO A 71 11.18 -7.41 1.05
CA PRO A 71 10.55 -8.60 0.44
C PRO A 71 9.25 -8.30 -0.31
N ILE A 72 8.33 -7.50 0.25
CA ILE A 72 7.06 -7.17 -0.41
C ILE A 72 7.29 -6.35 -1.68
N ARG A 73 8.19 -5.36 -1.64
CA ARG A 73 8.57 -4.59 -2.83
C ARG A 73 9.16 -5.48 -3.92
N GLN A 74 10.08 -6.37 -3.56
CA GLN A 74 10.69 -7.32 -4.50
C GLN A 74 9.64 -8.27 -5.10
N ALA A 75 8.72 -8.79 -4.29
CA ALA A 75 7.64 -9.65 -4.78
C ALA A 75 6.71 -8.89 -5.75
N SER A 76 6.39 -7.63 -5.44
CA SER A 76 5.60 -6.75 -6.31
C SER A 76 6.29 -6.51 -7.66
N ASP A 77 7.60 -6.22 -7.66
CA ASP A 77 8.38 -6.03 -8.89
C ASP A 77 8.46 -7.31 -9.74
N VAL A 78 8.52 -8.49 -9.11
CA VAL A 78 8.45 -9.77 -9.81
C VAL A 78 7.07 -9.98 -10.41
N MET A 79 6.01 -9.76 -9.64
CA MET A 79 4.62 -9.91 -10.09
C MET A 79 4.35 -9.02 -11.31
N MET A 80 4.69 -7.71 -11.26
CA MET A 80 4.49 -6.79 -12.37
C MET A 80 5.22 -7.22 -13.65
N ARG A 81 6.47 -7.71 -13.53
CA ARG A 81 7.22 -8.23 -14.69
C ARG A 81 6.61 -9.52 -15.22
N ALA A 82 6.18 -10.41 -14.33
CA ALA A 82 5.61 -11.70 -14.69
C ALA A 82 4.21 -11.59 -15.32
N SER A 83 3.45 -10.54 -14.98
CA SER A 83 2.12 -10.26 -15.53
C SER A 83 2.14 -9.62 -16.93
N SER A 84 3.31 -9.39 -17.52
CA SER A 84 3.41 -8.77 -18.84
C SER A 84 2.58 -9.52 -19.90
N PRO A 85 1.75 -8.83 -20.70
CA PRO A 85 0.94 -9.45 -21.74
C PRO A 85 1.76 -9.79 -23.01
N GLU A 86 3.05 -9.48 -23.05
CA GLU A 86 3.89 -9.67 -24.24
C GLU A 86 4.26 -11.14 -24.48
N GLY A 87 4.34 -11.52 -25.76
CA GLY A 87 4.72 -12.86 -26.21
C GLY A 87 3.52 -13.77 -26.51
N THR A 88 3.84 -15.00 -26.91
CA THR A 88 2.85 -16.05 -27.16
C THR A 88 2.17 -16.52 -25.87
N PRO A 89 0.97 -17.14 -25.93
CA PRO A 89 0.33 -17.75 -24.76
C PRO A 89 1.25 -18.67 -23.95
N ALA A 90 2.05 -19.50 -24.63
CA ALA A 90 3.01 -20.39 -23.97
C ALA A 90 4.11 -19.63 -23.22
N GLU A 91 4.66 -18.57 -23.82
CA GLU A 91 5.68 -17.72 -23.18
C GLU A 91 5.10 -16.93 -22.00
N ARG A 92 3.89 -16.38 -22.14
CA ARG A 92 3.17 -15.70 -21.06
C ARG A 92 2.94 -16.64 -19.87
N ARG A 93 2.45 -17.86 -20.13
CA ARG A 93 2.23 -18.90 -19.10
C ARG A 93 3.54 -19.27 -18.41
N ALA A 94 4.61 -19.50 -19.18
CA ALA A 94 5.93 -19.83 -18.62
C ALA A 94 6.47 -18.70 -17.74
N ARG A 95 6.32 -17.44 -18.17
CA ARG A 95 6.73 -16.25 -17.41
C ARG A 95 5.95 -16.12 -16.10
N ALA A 96 4.63 -16.27 -16.15
CA ALA A 96 3.79 -16.22 -14.96
C ALA A 96 4.19 -17.30 -13.93
N ARG A 97 4.43 -18.54 -14.37
CA ARG A 97 4.90 -19.64 -13.51
C ARG A 97 6.27 -19.36 -12.88
N ALA A 98 7.23 -18.86 -13.67
CA ALA A 98 8.53 -18.48 -13.16
C ALA A 98 8.44 -17.34 -12.12
N GLY A 99 7.54 -16.37 -12.36
CA GLY A 99 7.24 -15.32 -11.40
C GLY A 99 6.70 -15.86 -10.08
N MET A 100 5.78 -16.83 -10.11
CA MET A 100 5.24 -17.45 -8.91
C MET A 100 6.32 -18.18 -8.09
N GLU A 101 7.25 -18.88 -8.74
CA GLU A 101 8.37 -19.55 -8.08
C GLU A 101 9.36 -18.55 -7.45
N GLU A 102 9.59 -17.42 -8.10
CA GLU A 102 10.45 -16.35 -7.58
C GLU A 102 9.80 -15.63 -6.38
N ILE A 103 8.50 -15.31 -6.46
CA ILE A 103 7.73 -14.77 -5.33
C ILE A 103 7.74 -15.75 -4.16
N ALA A 104 7.56 -17.05 -4.39
CA ALA A 104 7.64 -18.05 -3.32
C ALA A 104 9.01 -18.09 -2.63
N ARG A 105 10.11 -17.90 -3.37
CA ARG A 105 11.46 -17.79 -2.80
C ARG A 105 11.62 -16.52 -1.97
N ILE A 106 11.11 -15.39 -2.44
CA ILE A 106 11.12 -14.11 -1.69
C ILE A 106 10.32 -14.25 -0.40
N ALA A 107 9.12 -14.83 -0.48
CA ALA A 107 8.26 -15.08 0.67
C ALA A 107 8.92 -15.99 1.72
N TYR A 108 9.62 -17.04 1.28
CA TYR A 108 10.35 -17.94 2.19
C TYR A 108 11.51 -17.26 2.92
N ALA A 109 12.10 -16.22 2.30
CA ALA A 109 13.15 -15.40 2.88
C ALA A 109 12.63 -14.20 3.70
N ALA A 110 11.31 -13.97 3.74
CA ALA A 110 10.73 -12.83 4.44
C ALA A 110 10.93 -12.94 5.97
N PRO A 111 11.22 -11.83 6.67
CA PRO A 111 11.57 -11.86 8.08
C PRO A 111 10.36 -12.08 9.01
N THR A 112 9.15 -11.81 8.54
CA THR A 112 7.92 -12.05 9.30
C THR A 112 6.94 -12.95 8.54
N THR A 113 6.10 -13.67 9.29
CA THR A 113 5.00 -14.45 8.71
C THR A 113 4.04 -13.56 7.92
N GLY A 114 3.76 -12.34 8.39
CA GLY A 114 2.89 -11.40 7.68
C GLY A 114 3.45 -10.98 6.32
N GLU A 115 4.76 -10.70 6.24
CA GLU A 115 5.40 -10.39 4.95
C GLU A 115 5.49 -11.62 4.04
N ARG A 116 5.69 -12.81 4.61
CA ARG A 116 5.62 -14.05 3.85
C ARG A 116 4.24 -14.25 3.22
N ASP A 117 3.18 -14.09 4.00
CA ASP A 117 1.81 -14.30 3.54
C ASP A 117 1.43 -13.25 2.49
N ALA A 118 1.71 -11.97 2.75
CA ALA A 118 1.46 -10.88 1.79
C ALA A 118 2.26 -11.03 0.49
N ALA A 119 3.49 -11.55 0.53
CA ALA A 119 4.23 -11.88 -0.69
C ALA A 119 3.55 -13.02 -1.46
N LEU A 120 3.09 -14.08 -0.77
CA LEU A 120 2.42 -15.22 -1.41
C LEU A 120 1.07 -14.86 -2.01
N GLU A 121 0.32 -13.93 -1.44
CA GLU A 121 -0.96 -13.45 -2.00
C GLU A 121 -0.79 -12.89 -3.43
N MET A 122 0.37 -12.33 -3.77
CA MET A 122 0.65 -11.84 -5.13
C MET A 122 0.62 -12.95 -6.20
N ASN A 123 0.81 -14.22 -5.79
CA ASN A 123 0.69 -15.36 -6.69
C ASN A 123 -0.75 -15.58 -7.17
N GLU A 124 -1.77 -15.12 -6.44
CA GLU A 124 -3.17 -15.24 -6.86
C GLU A 124 -3.44 -14.48 -8.17
N THR A 125 -2.80 -13.32 -8.33
CA THR A 125 -2.87 -12.53 -9.57
C THR A 125 -2.26 -13.31 -10.75
N LEU A 126 -1.09 -13.92 -10.56
CA LEU A 126 -0.42 -14.70 -11.62
C LEU A 126 -1.17 -16.00 -11.94
N ALA A 127 -1.78 -16.64 -10.95
CA ALA A 127 -2.64 -17.80 -11.16
C ALA A 127 -3.86 -17.43 -12.02
N SER A 128 -4.52 -16.30 -11.73
CA SER A 128 -5.65 -15.80 -12.52
C SER A 128 -5.26 -15.48 -13.96
N ILE A 129 -4.05 -14.94 -14.19
CA ILE A 129 -3.53 -14.70 -15.55
C ILE A 129 -3.31 -16.01 -16.30
N ILE A 130 -2.77 -17.03 -15.64
CA ILE A 130 -2.61 -18.36 -16.24
C ILE A 130 -3.97 -18.92 -16.64
N GLU A 131 -4.96 -18.89 -15.75
CA GLU A 131 -6.32 -19.37 -16.03
C GLU A 131 -6.95 -18.65 -17.24
N MET A 132 -6.78 -17.34 -17.33
CA MET A 132 -7.25 -16.55 -18.48
C MET A 132 -6.58 -16.97 -19.79
N ILE A 133 -5.25 -17.16 -19.78
CA ILE A 133 -4.50 -17.63 -20.95
C ILE A 133 -4.96 -19.03 -21.39
N ASP A 134 -5.25 -19.89 -20.40
CA ASP A 134 -5.72 -21.26 -20.64
C ASP A 134 -7.09 -21.22 -21.33
N ALA A 135 -8.02 -20.38 -20.86
CA ALA A 135 -9.32 -20.17 -21.48
C ALA A 135 -9.22 -19.58 -22.90
N GLU A 136 -8.36 -18.57 -23.12
CA GLU A 136 -8.12 -17.98 -24.45
C GLU A 136 -7.56 -18.99 -25.47
N SER A 137 -6.86 -20.02 -24.98
CA SER A 137 -6.26 -21.06 -25.83
C SER A 137 -7.22 -22.21 -26.15
N GLU A 138 -8.36 -22.28 -25.46
CA GLU A 138 -9.38 -23.32 -25.60
C GLU A 138 -10.60 -22.89 -26.44
N GLU A 139 -10.75 -21.60 -26.75
CA GLU A 139 -11.77 -21.11 -27.67
C GLU A 139 -11.35 -21.33 -29.15
N PRO A 140 -12.08 -22.17 -29.93
CA PRO A 140 -11.76 -22.51 -31.33
C PRO A 140 -12.16 -21.44 -32.36
#